data_AF-A0A6M0SAK3-F1
#
_entry.id   AF-A0A6M0SAK3-F1
#
_cell.length_a   1.000
_cell.length_b   1.000
_cell.length_c   1.000
_cell.angle_alpha   90.00
_cell.angle_beta   90.00
_cell.angle_gamma   90.00
#
_symmetry.space_group_name_H-M   'P 1'
#
loop_
_entity.id
_entity.type
_entity.pdbx_description
1 polymer ?
#
loop_
_entity_poly.entity_id
_entity_poly.type
_entity_poly.pdbx_seq_one_letter_code
_entity_poly.pdbx_strand_id
1 'polypeptide(L)'
;SQQRWQANGPPDRATFVRELIDNSAGVFYSSATYAKRPDVMDLYARRTDLRLGVSSITALETILTRGGVPLQQIVASKFVASGQMLRRERSYEGITFQAQTVPVDREVADQFSAAMRAIKDFDRAKQKAIKELSKELKAAAKALSEDGAIGDVGAKSTNFTSLMHNCIEQGLLAQKAEATVQAAMEALERGEKPVIAVANTMGSFIQAYADAHDLNDRDPIELSFADLLERYLERSRDVITRDYRGEMTRHRLSDDQLGMNGVMAYEDALET
;
A
#
# COMPACT_ATOMS: atom_id res chain seq x y z
N SER A 1 -8.03 -24.47 25.34
CA SER A 1 -6.79 -25.12 24.90
C SER A 1 -6.60 -24.88 23.40
N GLN A 2 -5.89 -23.80 23.04
CA GLN A 2 -5.49 -23.48 21.66
C GLN A 2 -4.02 -23.05 21.66
N GLN A 3 -3.15 -23.99 22.02
CA GLN A 3 -1.69 -23.84 21.92
C GLN A 3 -1.17 -25.13 21.30
N ARG A 4 -0.75 -25.03 20.03
CA ARG A 4 -0.17 -26.02 19.08
C ARG A 4 -0.82 -25.62 17.75
N TRP A 5 -0.17 -24.89 16.85
CA TRP A 5 1.10 -25.21 16.19
C TRP A 5 1.85 -23.92 15.80
N GLN A 6 2.84 -23.51 16.58
CA GLN A 6 4.01 -22.84 16.03
C GLN A 6 5.17 -23.78 16.32
N ALA A 7 5.64 -24.47 15.28
CA ALA A 7 6.89 -25.20 15.34
C ALA A 7 8.01 -24.22 15.76
N ASN A 8 8.96 -24.71 16.56
CA ASN A 8 10.16 -24.00 17.00
C ASN A 8 11.04 -23.58 15.80
N GLY A 9 10.57 -22.64 15.00
CA GLY A 9 11.37 -21.88 14.05
C GLY A 9 12.07 -20.73 14.77
N PRO A 10 13.12 -20.14 14.17
CA PRO A 10 13.73 -18.94 14.71
C PRO A 10 12.66 -17.85 14.92
N PRO A 11 12.78 -17.03 15.98
CA PRO A 11 11.81 -15.98 16.27
C PRO A 11 11.65 -15.06 15.05
N ASP A 12 10.45 -14.52 14.84
CA ASP A 12 10.29 -13.49 13.82
C ASP A 12 11.20 -12.29 14.13
N ARG A 13 11.51 -11.50 13.11
CA ARG A 13 12.47 -10.39 13.22
C ARG A 13 12.11 -9.41 14.34
N ALA A 14 10.82 -9.20 14.60
CA ALA A 14 10.34 -8.24 15.58
C ALA A 14 10.50 -8.78 17.01
N THR A 15 10.27 -10.08 17.20
CA THR A 15 10.51 -10.79 18.46
C THR A 15 12.00 -10.88 18.75
N PHE A 16 12.81 -11.25 17.75
CA PHE A 16 14.26 -11.32 17.87
C PHE A 16 14.89 -9.99 18.31
N VAL A 17 14.50 -8.86 17.70
CA VAL A 17 15.03 -7.54 18.09
C VAL A 17 14.61 -7.15 19.51
N ARG A 18 13.41 -7.52 19.96
CA ARG A 18 12.97 -7.29 21.34
C ARG A 18 13.80 -8.06 22.34
N GLU A 19 14.11 -9.32 22.05
CA GLU A 19 15.01 -10.14 22.88
C GLU A 19 16.42 -9.53 22.98
N LEU A 20 16.96 -9.02 21.87
CA LEU A 20 18.25 -8.33 21.88
C LEU A 20 18.25 -7.09 22.78
N ILE A 21 17.16 -6.29 22.75
CA ILE A 21 16.99 -5.13 23.63
C ILE A 21 16.92 -5.55 25.10
N ASP A 22 16.16 -6.60 25.39
CA ASP A 22 16.03 -7.12 26.75
C ASP A 22 17.37 -7.62 27.29
N ASN A 23 18.21 -8.23 26.45
CA ASN A 23 19.53 -8.74 26.83
C ASN A 23 20.66 -7.69 26.78
N SER A 24 20.41 -6.51 26.23
CA SER A 24 21.43 -5.46 26.10
C SER A 24 21.75 -4.77 27.43
N ALA A 25 22.95 -4.18 27.57
CA ALA A 25 23.26 -3.30 28.70
C ALA A 25 22.54 -1.95 28.58
N GLY A 26 22.35 -1.47 27.36
CA GLY A 26 21.67 -0.24 27.03
C GLY A 26 21.32 -0.19 25.55
N VAL A 27 20.43 0.73 25.17
CA VAL A 27 19.93 0.86 23.81
C VAL A 27 19.88 2.32 23.41
N PHE A 28 20.13 2.57 22.13
CA PHE A 28 19.94 3.86 21.51
C PHE A 28 18.96 3.71 20.35
N TYR A 29 17.84 4.43 20.43
CA TYR A 29 16.82 4.41 19.39
C TYR A 29 16.97 5.63 18.48
N SER A 30 17.29 5.40 17.20
CA SER A 30 17.34 6.45 16.19
C SER A 30 16.16 6.31 15.23
N SER A 31 15.07 7.03 15.50
CA SER A 31 13.86 6.97 14.68
C SER A 31 13.26 8.35 14.49
N ALA A 32 13.07 8.75 13.22
CA ALA A 32 12.43 10.01 12.87
C ALA A 32 10.93 10.04 13.20
N THR A 33 10.30 8.86 13.29
CA THR A 33 8.84 8.72 13.42
C THR A 33 8.47 7.70 14.49
N TYR A 34 9.19 7.66 15.61
CA TYR A 34 9.03 6.60 16.60
C TYR A 34 7.57 6.48 17.06
N ALA A 35 6.90 7.59 17.38
CA ALA A 35 5.54 7.62 17.91
C ALA A 35 4.41 7.44 16.86
N LYS A 36 4.71 7.28 15.56
CA LYS A 36 3.67 7.21 14.49
C LYS A 36 2.72 6.02 14.68
N ARG A 37 3.20 4.94 15.29
CA ARG A 37 2.52 3.65 15.41
C ARG A 37 2.47 3.21 16.87
N PRO A 38 1.29 3.20 17.51
CA PRO A 38 1.13 2.73 18.89
C PRO A 38 1.61 1.29 19.10
N ASP A 39 1.45 0.42 18.10
CA ASP A 39 1.76 -1.01 18.16
C ASP A 39 3.26 -1.32 18.27
N VAL A 40 4.13 -0.35 17.96
CA VAL A 40 5.58 -0.50 18.13
C VAL A 40 6.09 0.16 19.42
N MET A 41 5.22 0.76 20.24
CA MET A 41 5.62 1.49 21.46
C MET A 41 6.13 0.57 22.57
N ASP A 42 5.76 -0.70 22.52
CA ASP A 42 6.31 -1.71 23.40
C ASP A 42 7.84 -1.83 23.24
N LEU A 43 8.35 -1.70 22.00
CA LEU A 43 9.78 -1.71 21.69
C LEU A 43 10.51 -0.57 22.41
N TYR A 44 10.03 0.65 22.24
CA TYR A 44 10.66 1.86 22.81
C TYR A 44 10.49 1.95 24.34
N ALA A 45 9.44 1.35 24.90
CA ALA A 45 9.19 1.36 26.34
C ALA A 45 10.17 0.47 27.13
N ARG A 46 10.66 -0.63 26.55
CA ARG A 46 11.45 -1.67 27.25
C ARG A 46 12.65 -1.17 28.04
N ARG A 47 13.29 -0.08 27.59
CA ARG A 47 14.48 0.52 28.22
C ARG A 47 14.32 2.02 28.51
N THR A 48 13.09 2.49 28.59
CA THR A 48 12.76 3.86 29.00
C THR A 48 11.83 3.83 30.22
N ASP A 49 11.49 4.99 30.78
CA ASP A 49 10.61 5.10 31.95
C ASP A 49 9.15 4.86 31.57
N LEU A 50 8.82 4.82 30.28
CA LEU A 50 7.45 4.54 29.83
C LEU A 50 6.95 3.18 30.30
N ARG A 51 7.83 2.18 30.44
CA ARG A 51 7.45 0.88 31.04
C ARG A 51 6.99 1.00 32.50
N LEU A 52 7.46 2.01 33.23
CA LEU A 52 7.07 2.27 34.62
C LEU A 52 5.75 3.03 34.70
N GLY A 53 5.36 3.73 33.63
CA GLY A 53 4.10 4.45 33.53
C GLY A 53 2.89 3.59 33.17
N VAL A 54 3.08 2.28 32.98
CA VAL A 54 2.00 1.34 32.62
C VAL A 54 2.06 0.08 33.45
N SER A 55 0.89 -0.52 33.70
CA SER A 55 0.79 -1.81 34.41
C SER A 55 1.32 -2.98 33.59
N SER A 56 1.27 -2.87 32.26
CA SER A 56 1.88 -3.84 31.33
C SER A 56 2.34 -3.13 30.08
N ILE A 57 3.51 -3.51 29.58
CA ILE A 57 4.04 -3.05 28.29
C ILE A 57 3.09 -3.42 27.14
N THR A 58 2.39 -4.55 27.22
CA THR A 58 1.41 -4.97 26.21
C THR A 58 0.16 -4.09 26.17
N ALA A 59 -0.12 -3.32 27.24
CA ALA A 59 -1.25 -2.40 27.28
C ALA A 59 -0.97 -1.06 26.58
N LEU A 60 0.31 -0.76 26.28
CA LEU A 60 0.72 0.53 25.69
C LEU A 60 0.03 0.81 24.36
N GLU A 61 -0.08 -0.19 23.49
CA GLU A 61 -0.75 -0.04 22.20
C GLU A 61 -2.18 0.44 22.40
N THR A 62 -2.94 -0.22 23.28
CA THR A 62 -4.34 0.14 23.53
C THR A 62 -4.46 1.53 24.16
N ILE A 63 -3.59 1.85 25.14
CA ILE A 63 -3.59 3.15 25.83
C ILE A 63 -3.29 4.28 24.84
N LEU A 64 -2.23 4.14 24.03
CA LEU A 64 -1.80 5.17 23.09
C LEU A 64 -2.72 5.29 21.88
N THR A 65 -3.37 4.19 21.48
CA THR A 65 -4.42 4.22 20.45
C THR A 65 -5.64 4.99 20.94
N ARG A 66 -6.12 4.72 22.16
CA ARG A 66 -7.26 5.43 22.76
C ARG A 66 -6.96 6.89 23.07
N GLY A 67 -5.75 7.18 23.55
CA GLY A 67 -5.32 8.55 23.87
C GLY A 67 -4.94 9.39 22.65
N GLY A 68 -4.73 8.75 21.49
CA GLY A 68 -4.45 9.42 20.23
C GLY A 68 -3.22 10.31 20.25
N VAL A 69 -3.18 11.25 19.30
CA VAL A 69 -2.08 12.22 19.13
C VAL A 69 -1.80 13.04 20.42
N PRO A 70 -2.82 13.53 21.16
CA PRO A 70 -2.56 14.30 22.38
C PRO A 70 -1.75 13.52 23.42
N LEU A 71 -2.12 12.26 23.69
CA LEU A 71 -1.38 11.44 24.67
C LEU A 71 0.04 11.14 24.19
N GLN A 72 0.22 10.86 22.89
CA GLN A 72 1.54 10.64 22.31
C GLN A 72 2.45 11.87 22.43
N GLN A 73 1.90 13.08 22.25
CA GLN A 73 2.64 14.33 22.45
C GLN A 73 3.05 14.54 23.92
N ILE A 74 2.18 14.18 24.86
CA ILE A 74 2.52 14.21 26.29
C ILE A 74 3.67 13.24 26.59
N VAL A 75 3.58 12.00 26.10
CA VAL A 75 4.65 10.99 26.31
C VAL A 75 5.98 11.48 25.73
N ALA A 76 5.98 12.02 24.51
CA ALA A 76 7.17 12.60 23.91
C ALA A 76 7.76 13.74 24.76
N SER A 77 6.90 14.64 25.24
CA SER A 77 7.32 15.75 26.11
C SER A 77 7.91 15.24 27.43
N LYS A 78 7.35 14.17 27.99
CA LYS A 78 7.87 13.55 29.22
C LYS A 78 9.20 12.84 28.99
N PHE A 79 9.41 12.17 27.86
CA PHE A 79 10.71 11.60 27.53
C PHE A 79 11.80 12.65 27.36
N VAL A 80 11.49 13.79 26.74
CA VAL A 80 12.45 14.90 26.65
C VAL A 80 12.74 15.47 28.04
N ALA A 81 11.70 15.69 28.86
CA ALA A 81 11.86 16.20 30.21
C ALA A 81 12.63 15.25 31.14
N SER A 82 12.52 13.93 30.95
CA SER A 82 13.29 12.92 31.71
C SER A 82 14.69 12.66 31.14
N GLY A 83 15.08 13.35 30.06
CA GLY A 83 16.38 13.16 29.40
C GLY A 83 16.50 11.85 28.61
N GLN A 84 15.40 11.13 28.39
CA GLN A 84 15.34 9.86 27.66
C GLN A 84 15.10 10.02 26.16
N MET A 85 14.82 11.25 25.71
CA MET A 85 14.70 11.58 24.29
C MET A 85 15.42 12.88 23.99
N LEU A 86 16.23 12.84 22.94
CA LEU A 86 16.84 14.03 22.34
C LEU A 86 16.15 14.31 21.00
N ARG A 87 15.38 15.41 20.92
CA ARG A 87 14.78 15.89 19.68
C ARG A 87 15.76 16.82 18.98
N ARG A 88 16.19 16.44 17.77
CA ARG A 88 16.94 17.32 16.86
C ARG A 88 16.06 17.61 15.67
N GLU A 89 15.81 18.88 15.41
CA GLU A 89 15.10 19.33 14.23
C GLU A 89 15.85 20.49 13.58
N ARG A 90 15.72 20.59 12.26
CA ARG A 90 16.18 21.79 11.56
C ARG A 90 15.14 22.88 11.78
N SER A 91 15.60 24.12 11.98
CA SER A 91 14.68 25.26 12.00
C SER A 91 13.97 25.36 10.66
N TYR A 92 12.65 25.55 10.70
CA TYR A 92 11.85 25.94 9.54
C TYR A 92 11.72 27.45 9.42
N GLU A 93 12.49 28.23 10.19
CA GLU A 93 12.52 29.68 10.06
C GLU A 93 12.91 30.08 8.63
N GLY A 94 12.07 30.93 8.01
CA GLY A 94 12.21 31.32 6.61
C GLY A 94 11.67 30.31 5.59
N ILE A 95 11.16 29.14 6.01
CA ILE A 95 10.52 28.15 5.13
C ILE A 95 9.01 28.36 5.16
N THR A 96 8.42 28.62 3.99
CA THR A 96 6.97 28.75 3.83
C THR A 96 6.41 27.54 3.12
N PHE A 97 5.43 26.87 3.73
CA PHE A 97 4.67 25.79 3.08
C PHE A 97 3.38 26.37 2.52
N GLN A 98 3.28 26.46 1.20
CA GLN A 98 2.07 26.93 0.52
C GLN A 98 1.50 25.82 -0.35
N ALA A 99 0.27 25.40 -0.04
CA ALA A 99 -0.49 24.55 -0.94
C ALA A 99 -1.03 25.43 -2.08
N GLN A 100 -0.67 25.10 -3.31
CA GLN A 100 -1.21 25.76 -4.49
C GLN A 100 -2.31 24.90 -5.10
N THR A 101 -3.39 25.57 -5.52
CA THR A 101 -4.48 24.93 -6.27
C THR A 101 -4.16 25.03 -7.75
N VAL A 102 -4.12 23.88 -8.42
CA VAL A 102 -3.92 23.80 -9.87
C VAL A 102 -5.29 23.61 -10.53
N PRO A 103 -5.65 24.40 -11.55
CA PRO A 103 -6.89 24.16 -12.29
C PRO A 103 -6.81 22.81 -12.99
N VAL A 104 -7.93 22.08 -12.98
CA VAL A 104 -8.01 20.74 -13.56
C VAL A 104 -9.00 20.77 -14.71
N ASP A 105 -8.64 20.10 -15.81
CA ASP A 105 -9.57 19.83 -16.88
C ASP A 105 -10.65 18.86 -16.38
N ARG A 106 -11.89 19.36 -16.32
CA ARG A 106 -13.03 18.58 -15.82
C ARG A 106 -13.42 17.47 -16.77
N GLU A 107 -13.27 17.67 -18.08
CA GLU A 107 -13.63 16.67 -19.07
C GLU A 107 -12.71 15.46 -18.95
N VAL A 108 -11.40 15.69 -18.84
CA VAL A 108 -10.41 14.62 -18.59
C VAL A 108 -10.69 13.92 -17.26
N ALA A 109 -11.04 14.67 -16.21
CA ALA A 109 -11.38 14.09 -14.91
C ALA A 109 -12.67 13.24 -14.95
N ASP A 110 -13.66 13.65 -15.73
CA ASP A 110 -14.93 12.93 -15.91
C ASP A 110 -14.72 11.66 -16.75
N GLN A 111 -13.95 11.73 -17.83
CA GLN A 111 -13.54 10.56 -18.64
C GLN A 111 -12.77 9.54 -17.80
N PHE A 112 -11.76 10.01 -17.06
CA PHE A 112 -11.01 9.16 -16.14
C PHE A 112 -11.93 8.51 -15.09
N SER A 113 -12.88 9.28 -14.55
CA SER A 113 -13.87 8.76 -13.59
C SER A 113 -14.83 7.74 -14.22
N ALA A 114 -15.19 7.89 -15.49
CA ALA A 114 -16.02 6.96 -16.23
C ALA A 114 -15.31 5.62 -16.44
N ALA A 115 -14.07 5.65 -16.93
CA ALA A 115 -13.24 4.45 -17.08
C ALA A 115 -13.07 3.71 -15.75
N MET A 116 -12.78 4.44 -14.66
CA MET A 116 -12.68 3.83 -13.33
C MET A 116 -13.99 3.18 -12.83
N ARG A 117 -15.15 3.73 -13.20
CA ARG A 117 -16.45 3.10 -12.90
C ARG A 117 -16.64 1.84 -13.73
N ALA A 118 -16.29 1.85 -15.02
CA ALA A 118 -16.41 0.68 -15.88
C ALA A 118 -15.54 -0.49 -15.36
N ILE A 119 -14.29 -0.22 -14.97
CA ILE A 119 -13.41 -1.24 -14.36
C ILE A 119 -14.00 -1.77 -13.04
N LYS A 120 -14.63 -0.91 -12.23
CA LYS A 120 -15.33 -1.33 -11.00
C LYS A 120 -16.53 -2.23 -11.30
N ASP A 121 -17.29 -1.91 -12.34
CA ASP A 121 -18.45 -2.71 -12.75
C ASP A 121 -18.00 -4.08 -13.30
N PHE A 122 -16.89 -4.14 -14.04
CA PHE A 122 -16.21 -5.39 -14.36
C PHE A 122 -15.77 -6.17 -13.11
N ASP A 123 -15.12 -5.54 -12.13
CA ASP A 123 -14.73 -6.19 -10.87
C ASP A 123 -15.93 -6.76 -10.11
N ARG A 124 -17.09 -6.11 -10.21
CA ARG A 124 -18.35 -6.63 -9.66
C ARG A 124 -18.87 -7.83 -10.47
N ALA A 125 -18.85 -7.75 -11.80
CA ALA A 125 -19.31 -8.82 -12.68
C ALA A 125 -18.52 -10.12 -12.47
N LYS A 126 -17.18 -10.04 -12.36
CA LYS A 126 -16.33 -11.21 -12.15
C LYS A 126 -16.49 -11.87 -10.77
N GLN A 127 -17.14 -11.23 -9.77
CA GLN A 127 -17.31 -11.85 -8.44
C GLN A 127 -18.06 -13.18 -8.51
N LYS A 128 -18.91 -13.38 -9.52
CA LYS A 128 -19.55 -14.67 -9.78
C LYS A 128 -18.53 -15.73 -10.19
N ALA A 129 -17.67 -15.43 -11.17
CA ALA A 129 -16.57 -16.29 -11.61
C ALA A 129 -15.64 -16.67 -10.45
N ILE A 130 -15.28 -15.71 -9.59
CA ILE A 130 -14.44 -15.98 -8.41
C ILE A 130 -15.10 -16.99 -7.46
N LYS A 131 -16.41 -16.87 -7.23
CA LYS A 131 -17.16 -17.80 -6.38
C LYS A 131 -17.22 -19.20 -7.00
N GLU A 132 -17.38 -19.31 -8.31
CA GLU A 132 -17.41 -20.57 -9.03
C GLU A 132 -16.03 -21.25 -9.01
N LEU A 133 -14.96 -20.53 -9.35
CA LEU A 133 -13.59 -21.01 -9.25
C LEU A 133 -13.24 -21.45 -7.81
N SER A 134 -13.66 -20.70 -6.81
CA SER A 134 -13.46 -21.05 -5.39
C SER A 134 -14.20 -22.34 -5.00
N LYS A 135 -15.39 -22.60 -5.57
CA LYS A 135 -16.11 -23.87 -5.36
C LYS A 135 -15.41 -25.04 -6.02
N GLU A 136 -14.93 -24.87 -7.25
CA GLU A 136 -14.17 -25.90 -7.99
C GLU A 136 -12.89 -26.29 -7.24
N LEU A 137 -12.11 -25.30 -6.79
CA LEU A 137 -10.90 -25.52 -6.00
C LEU A 137 -11.19 -26.27 -4.69
N LYS A 138 -12.28 -25.92 -4.00
CA LYS A 138 -12.70 -26.64 -2.79
C LYS A 138 -13.17 -28.06 -3.07
N ALA A 139 -13.86 -28.29 -4.19
CA ALA A 139 -14.31 -29.62 -4.59
C ALA A 139 -13.12 -30.52 -4.94
N ALA A 140 -12.15 -30.01 -5.71
CA ALA A 140 -10.91 -30.70 -6.03
C ALA A 140 -10.09 -31.01 -4.76
N ALA A 141 -9.95 -30.04 -3.85
CA ALA A 141 -9.27 -30.25 -2.58
C ALA A 141 -9.95 -31.30 -1.70
N LYS A 142 -11.29 -31.37 -1.68
CA LYS A 142 -12.03 -32.40 -0.96
C LYS A 142 -11.81 -33.81 -1.52
N ALA A 143 -11.64 -33.94 -2.83
CA ALA A 143 -11.33 -35.23 -3.47
C ALA A 143 -9.89 -35.70 -3.19
N LEU A 144 -8.97 -34.77 -2.91
CA LEU A 144 -7.55 -35.04 -2.67
C LEU A 144 -7.19 -35.14 -1.18
N SER A 145 -8.03 -34.66 -0.27
CA SER A 145 -7.77 -34.63 1.18
C SER A 145 -8.34 -35.87 1.87
N GLU A 146 -7.48 -36.73 2.40
CA GLU A 146 -7.86 -37.97 3.13
C GLU A 146 -8.53 -37.68 4.50
N ASP A 147 -8.19 -36.54 5.14
CA ASP A 147 -8.63 -36.20 6.51
C ASP A 147 -9.79 -35.17 6.55
N GLY A 148 -10.34 -34.77 5.40
CA GLY A 148 -11.49 -33.87 5.32
C GLY A 148 -11.24 -32.42 5.79
N ALA A 149 -10.00 -32.08 6.19
CA ALA A 149 -9.58 -30.73 6.51
C ALA A 149 -9.26 -29.96 5.21
N ILE A 150 -10.20 -29.12 4.77
CA ILE A 150 -10.10 -28.35 3.52
C ILE A 150 -9.48 -26.96 3.75
N GLY A 151 -9.29 -26.55 5.00
CA GLY A 151 -8.62 -25.29 5.36
C GLY A 151 -9.17 -24.05 4.63
N ASP A 152 -8.26 -23.12 4.34
CA ASP A 152 -8.51 -21.77 3.80
C ASP A 152 -8.48 -21.73 2.24
N VAL A 153 -8.71 -22.88 1.59
CA VAL A 153 -8.68 -23.07 0.13
C VAL A 153 -9.71 -22.20 -0.58
N GLY A 154 -9.33 -21.59 -1.70
CA GLY A 154 -10.24 -20.86 -2.58
C GLY A 154 -9.57 -19.75 -3.37
N ALA A 155 -10.38 -19.02 -4.14
CA ALA A 155 -9.97 -17.85 -4.90
C ALA A 155 -10.37 -16.55 -4.18
N LYS A 156 -9.49 -15.55 -4.17
CA LYS A 156 -9.74 -14.20 -3.69
C LYS A 156 -9.39 -13.19 -4.77
N SER A 157 -10.21 -12.16 -4.94
CA SER A 157 -9.88 -11.06 -5.84
C SER A 157 -8.61 -10.36 -5.36
N THR A 158 -7.76 -9.93 -6.30
CA THR A 158 -6.73 -8.95 -5.99
C THR A 158 -7.39 -7.63 -5.55
N ASN A 159 -6.70 -6.83 -4.72
CA ASN A 159 -7.31 -5.68 -4.05
C ASN A 159 -7.59 -4.53 -5.05
N PHE A 160 -8.73 -4.61 -5.76
CA PHE A 160 -9.17 -3.61 -6.73
C PHE A 160 -9.15 -2.18 -6.17
N THR A 161 -9.58 -2.02 -4.91
CA THR A 161 -9.56 -0.73 -4.22
C THR A 161 -8.15 -0.12 -4.16
N SER A 162 -7.12 -0.94 -3.93
CA SER A 162 -5.73 -0.46 -3.94
C SER A 162 -5.27 -0.05 -5.35
N LEU A 163 -5.68 -0.78 -6.39
CA LEU A 163 -5.39 -0.40 -7.78
C LEU A 163 -6.06 0.93 -8.14
N MET A 164 -7.32 1.11 -7.73
CA MET A 164 -8.08 2.34 -7.94
C MET A 164 -7.43 3.56 -7.26
N HIS A 165 -7.03 3.45 -5.99
CA HIS A 165 -6.35 4.55 -5.31
C HIS A 165 -5.03 4.92 -5.98
N ASN A 166 -4.23 3.93 -6.39
CA ASN A 166 -2.98 4.21 -7.10
C ASN A 166 -3.23 4.95 -8.42
N CYS A 167 -4.23 4.52 -9.20
CA CYS A 167 -4.54 5.15 -10.48
C CYS A 167 -5.01 6.61 -10.30
N ILE A 168 -5.84 6.87 -9.28
CA ILE A 168 -6.29 8.23 -8.93
C ILE A 168 -5.10 9.11 -8.52
N GLU A 169 -4.22 8.61 -7.65
CA GLU A 169 -3.04 9.36 -7.21
C GLU A 169 -2.09 9.67 -8.38
N GLN A 170 -1.96 8.74 -9.33
CA GLN A 170 -1.18 8.91 -10.56
C GLN A 170 -1.81 9.95 -11.49
N GLY A 171 -3.13 9.91 -11.68
CA GLY A 171 -3.87 10.92 -12.45
C GLY A 171 -3.73 12.32 -11.86
N LEU A 172 -3.87 12.45 -10.54
CA LEU A 172 -3.69 13.72 -9.82
C LEU A 172 -2.26 14.25 -9.90
N LEU A 173 -1.25 13.38 -9.93
CA LEU A 173 0.14 13.77 -10.15
C LEU A 173 0.31 14.36 -11.56
N ALA A 174 -0.17 13.65 -12.58
CA ALA A 174 -0.02 14.07 -13.96
C ALA A 174 -0.73 15.40 -14.26
N GLN A 175 -1.91 15.62 -13.69
CA GLN A 175 -2.63 16.89 -13.81
C GLN A 175 -1.86 18.10 -13.24
N LYS A 176 -0.88 17.87 -12.36
CA LYS A 176 -0.04 18.93 -11.78
C LYS A 176 1.24 19.17 -12.58
N ALA A 177 1.56 18.34 -13.56
CA ALA A 177 2.84 18.38 -14.27
C ALA A 177 3.08 19.76 -14.89
N GLU A 178 2.13 20.26 -15.69
CA GLU A 178 2.26 21.54 -16.39
C GLU A 178 2.45 22.72 -15.42
N ALA A 179 1.59 22.83 -14.40
CA ALA A 179 1.69 23.90 -13.41
C ALA A 179 2.99 23.83 -12.60
N THR A 180 3.50 22.61 -12.34
CA THR A 180 4.79 22.42 -11.66
C THR A 180 5.95 22.86 -12.55
N VAL A 181 5.91 22.55 -13.84
CA VAL A 181 6.92 23.00 -14.82
C VAL A 181 6.92 24.52 -14.91
N GLN A 182 5.75 25.14 -15.06
CA GLN A 182 5.63 26.61 -15.13
C GLN A 182 6.16 27.27 -13.85
N ALA A 183 5.80 26.78 -12.67
CA ALA A 183 6.30 27.29 -11.40
C ALA A 183 7.84 27.12 -11.26
N ALA A 184 8.39 26.02 -11.77
CA ALA A 184 9.83 25.80 -11.78
C ALA A 184 10.54 26.75 -12.75
N MET A 185 9.97 27.03 -13.92
CA MET A 185 10.50 28.02 -14.87
C MET A 185 10.55 29.43 -14.25
N GLU A 186 9.46 29.86 -13.63
CA GLU A 186 9.40 31.16 -12.94
C GLU A 186 10.42 31.26 -11.79
N ALA A 187 10.66 30.16 -11.07
CA ALA A 187 11.69 30.10 -10.05
C ALA A 187 13.09 30.25 -10.64
N LEU A 188 13.37 29.57 -11.76
CA LEU A 188 14.64 29.70 -12.48
C LEU A 188 14.87 31.14 -12.98
N GLU A 189 13.83 31.82 -13.48
CA GLU A 189 13.90 33.22 -13.90
C GLU A 189 14.25 34.17 -12.74
N ARG A 190 13.84 33.86 -11.52
CA ARG A 190 14.23 34.57 -10.29
C ARG A 190 15.63 34.21 -9.79
N GLY A 191 16.36 33.32 -10.47
CA GLY A 191 17.67 32.83 -10.05
C GLY A 191 17.62 31.80 -8.92
N GLU A 192 16.45 31.23 -8.64
CA GLU A 192 16.26 30.17 -7.65
C GLU A 192 16.63 28.80 -8.24
N LYS A 193 16.87 27.81 -7.37
CA LYS A 193 17.14 26.41 -7.78
C LYS A 193 15.98 25.53 -7.34
N PRO A 194 14.96 25.31 -8.20
CA PRO A 194 13.81 24.51 -7.82
C PRO A 194 14.21 23.05 -7.61
N VAL A 195 13.64 22.43 -6.58
CA VAL A 195 13.73 20.98 -6.33
C VAL A 195 12.32 20.43 -6.39
N ILE A 196 12.08 19.53 -7.34
CA ILE A 196 10.77 18.91 -7.55
C ILE A 196 10.80 17.51 -6.95
N ALA A 197 9.98 17.31 -5.91
CA ALA A 197 9.79 16.00 -5.29
C ALA A 197 8.46 15.41 -5.79
N VAL A 198 8.51 14.21 -6.36
CA VAL A 198 7.36 13.47 -6.85
C VAL A 198 7.22 12.14 -6.11
N ALA A 199 5.98 11.66 -5.95
CA ALA A 199 5.66 10.36 -5.39
C ALA A 199 4.63 9.68 -6.28
N ASN A 200 4.52 8.34 -6.22
CA ASN A 200 3.61 7.55 -7.06
C ASN A 200 3.85 7.71 -8.57
N THR A 201 5.11 7.71 -8.98
CA THR A 201 5.57 8.04 -10.34
C THR A 201 5.35 6.95 -11.39
N MET A 202 4.54 5.92 -11.14
CA MET A 202 4.34 4.81 -12.07
C MET A 202 5.63 4.08 -12.47
N GLY A 203 6.71 4.13 -11.67
CA GLY A 203 8.03 3.65 -12.11
C GLY A 203 8.06 2.21 -12.62
N SER A 204 7.40 1.27 -11.92
CA SER A 204 7.30 -0.13 -12.38
C SER A 204 6.39 -0.30 -13.62
N PHE A 205 5.46 0.62 -13.84
CA PHE A 205 4.62 0.62 -15.03
C PHE A 205 5.43 1.05 -16.26
N ILE A 206 6.10 2.20 -16.14
CA ILE A 206 6.98 2.78 -17.16
C ILE A 206 8.08 1.78 -17.55
N GLN A 207 8.74 1.16 -16.56
CA GLN A 207 9.78 0.16 -16.84
C GLN A 207 9.24 -1.02 -17.65
N ALA A 208 8.10 -1.59 -17.23
CA ALA A 208 7.54 -2.74 -17.94
C ALA A 208 7.04 -2.38 -19.35
N TYR A 209 6.60 -1.14 -19.57
CA TYR A 209 6.29 -0.66 -20.92
C TYR A 209 7.57 -0.54 -21.76
N ALA A 210 8.63 0.07 -21.21
CA ALA A 210 9.92 0.18 -21.88
C ALA A 210 10.48 -1.20 -22.27
N ASP A 211 10.44 -2.17 -21.34
CA ASP A 211 10.89 -3.55 -21.58
C ASP A 211 10.06 -4.23 -22.69
N ALA A 212 8.74 -4.01 -22.73
CA ALA A 212 7.85 -4.61 -23.72
C ALA A 212 8.04 -4.03 -25.13
N HIS A 213 8.53 -2.79 -25.22
CA HIS A 213 8.74 -2.07 -26.46
C HIS A 213 10.24 -1.94 -26.83
N ASP A 214 11.13 -2.62 -26.11
CA ASP A 214 12.60 -2.60 -26.29
C ASP A 214 13.18 -1.17 -26.29
N LEU A 215 12.62 -0.30 -25.43
CA LEU A 215 13.04 1.09 -25.29
C LEU A 215 14.22 1.21 -24.32
N ASN A 216 15.22 1.98 -24.71
CA ASN A 216 16.39 2.30 -23.91
C ASN A 216 16.26 3.67 -23.22
N ASP A 217 17.19 3.95 -22.31
CA ASP A 217 17.32 5.27 -21.71
C ASP A 217 17.39 6.36 -22.80
N ARG A 218 16.53 7.37 -22.66
CA ARG A 218 16.39 8.54 -23.56
C ARG A 218 15.61 8.29 -24.86
N ASP A 219 15.13 7.08 -25.08
CA ASP A 219 14.18 6.83 -26.16
C ASP A 219 12.83 7.52 -25.85
N PRO A 220 12.12 8.03 -26.87
CA PRO A 220 10.80 8.61 -26.67
C PRO A 220 9.85 7.53 -26.16
N ILE A 221 9.07 7.89 -25.14
CA ILE A 221 8.03 7.00 -24.59
C ILE A 221 6.66 7.58 -24.95
N GLU A 222 5.92 6.86 -25.78
CA GLU A 222 4.55 7.20 -26.16
C GLU A 222 3.57 6.50 -25.24
N LEU A 223 3.49 6.99 -24.00
CA LEU A 223 2.66 6.41 -22.95
C LEU A 223 1.52 7.35 -22.59
N SER A 224 0.31 6.81 -22.53
CA SER A 224 -0.90 7.51 -22.16
C SER A 224 -1.54 6.94 -20.89
N PHE A 225 -2.51 7.67 -20.34
CA PHE A 225 -3.33 7.16 -19.25
C PHE A 225 -4.28 6.04 -19.69
N ALA A 226 -4.62 5.95 -20.97
CA ALA A 226 -5.38 4.82 -21.50
C ALA A 226 -4.58 3.52 -21.34
N ASP A 227 -3.29 3.50 -21.70
CA ASP A 227 -2.42 2.33 -21.53
C ASP A 227 -2.32 1.89 -20.05
N LEU A 228 -2.29 2.87 -19.15
CA LEU A 228 -2.29 2.62 -17.71
C LEU A 228 -3.60 1.96 -17.27
N LEU A 229 -4.74 2.54 -17.66
CA LEU A 229 -6.07 2.05 -17.31
C LEU A 229 -6.34 0.66 -17.91
N GLU A 230 -5.94 0.42 -19.16
CA GLU A 230 -6.03 -0.88 -19.83
C GLU A 230 -5.22 -1.93 -19.08
N ARG A 231 -3.97 -1.63 -18.71
CA ARG A 231 -3.17 -2.56 -17.90
C ARG A 231 -3.82 -2.83 -16.54
N TYR A 232 -4.45 -1.84 -15.91
CA TYR A 232 -5.18 -2.06 -14.66
C TYR A 232 -6.44 -2.91 -14.85
N LEU A 233 -7.19 -2.68 -15.93
CA LEU A 233 -8.33 -3.49 -16.32
C LEU A 233 -7.90 -4.94 -16.56
N GLU A 234 -6.83 -5.17 -17.30
CA GLU A 234 -6.23 -6.48 -17.53
C GLU A 234 -5.78 -7.12 -16.21
N ARG A 235 -5.04 -6.40 -15.37
CA ARG A 235 -4.65 -6.88 -14.03
C ARG A 235 -5.84 -7.18 -13.14
N SER A 236 -6.99 -6.58 -13.38
CA SER A 236 -8.20 -6.89 -12.62
C SER A 236 -8.75 -8.28 -12.96
N ARG A 237 -8.34 -8.91 -14.07
CA ARG A 237 -8.62 -10.35 -14.32
C ARG A 237 -7.86 -11.28 -13.37
N ASP A 238 -6.80 -10.81 -12.71
CA ASP A 238 -6.01 -11.64 -11.80
C ASP A 238 -6.70 -11.86 -10.45
N VAL A 239 -6.71 -13.12 -10.03
CA VAL A 239 -7.15 -13.57 -8.71
C VAL A 239 -6.02 -14.34 -8.02
N ILE A 240 -6.04 -14.35 -6.69
CA ILE A 240 -5.12 -15.16 -5.90
C ILE A 240 -5.85 -16.45 -5.55
N THR A 241 -5.33 -17.59 -6.00
CA THR A 241 -5.82 -18.91 -5.65
C THR A 241 -4.94 -19.51 -4.56
N ARG A 242 -5.57 -20.08 -3.53
CA ARG A 242 -4.88 -20.85 -2.50
C ARG A 242 -5.26 -22.32 -2.64
N ASP A 243 -4.26 -23.19 -2.75
CA ASP A 243 -4.44 -24.63 -2.84
C ASP A 243 -4.56 -25.30 -1.45
N TYR A 244 -4.77 -26.62 -1.45
CA TYR A 244 -4.92 -27.41 -0.22
C TYR A 244 -3.64 -27.52 0.62
N ARG A 245 -2.47 -27.23 0.03
CA ARG A 245 -1.18 -27.16 0.72
C ARG A 245 -0.91 -25.78 1.31
N GLY A 246 -1.78 -24.81 1.03
CA GLY A 246 -1.64 -23.42 1.46
C GLY A 246 -0.76 -22.57 0.54
N GLU A 247 -0.33 -23.11 -0.60
CA GLU A 247 0.42 -22.38 -1.61
C GLU A 247 -0.50 -21.35 -2.29
N MET A 248 0.01 -20.13 -2.46
CA MET A 248 -0.73 -19.03 -3.09
C MET A 248 -0.15 -18.76 -4.46
N THR A 249 -0.99 -18.87 -5.49
CA THR A 249 -0.63 -18.61 -6.87
C THR A 249 -1.52 -17.53 -7.46
N ARG A 250 -0.99 -16.81 -8.44
CA ARG A 250 -1.76 -15.82 -9.20
C ARG A 250 -2.36 -16.50 -10.41
N HIS A 251 -3.67 -16.38 -10.57
CA HIS A 251 -4.43 -16.97 -11.66
C HIS A 251 -5.15 -15.87 -12.44
N ARG A 252 -4.89 -15.77 -13.74
CA ARG A 252 -5.62 -14.87 -14.64
C ARG A 252 -6.90 -15.55 -15.09
N LEU A 253 -8.06 -14.93 -14.88
CA LEU A 253 -9.34 -15.47 -15.35
C LEU A 253 -9.42 -15.44 -16.89
N SER A 254 -9.77 -16.58 -17.50
CA SER A 254 -10.09 -16.67 -18.93
C SER A 254 -11.49 -16.13 -19.22
N ASP A 255 -11.79 -15.88 -20.50
CA ASP A 255 -13.13 -15.43 -20.93
C ASP A 255 -14.22 -16.45 -20.59
N ASP A 256 -13.92 -17.74 -20.75
CA ASP A 256 -14.81 -18.84 -20.35
C ASP A 256 -15.11 -18.79 -18.84
N GLN A 257 -14.09 -18.52 -18.02
CA GLN A 257 -14.23 -18.42 -16.56
C GLN A 257 -14.99 -17.17 -16.15
N LEU A 258 -14.80 -16.05 -16.85
CA LEU A 258 -15.55 -14.80 -16.62
C LEU A 258 -17.04 -14.98 -16.97
N GLY A 259 -17.33 -15.81 -17.96
CA GLY A 259 -18.65 -15.99 -18.53
C GLY A 259 -19.11 -14.75 -19.30
N MET A 260 -20.22 -14.88 -20.02
CA MET A 260 -20.74 -13.84 -20.93
C MET A 260 -20.84 -12.45 -20.28
N ASN A 261 -21.44 -12.35 -19.08
CA ASN A 261 -21.59 -11.07 -18.39
C ASN A 261 -20.24 -10.46 -17.98
N GLY A 262 -19.26 -11.28 -17.62
CA GLY A 262 -17.93 -10.81 -17.24
C GLY A 262 -17.13 -10.32 -18.45
N VAL A 263 -17.24 -11.03 -19.59
CA VAL A 263 -16.62 -10.63 -20.86
C VAL A 263 -17.23 -9.33 -21.37
N MET A 264 -18.56 -9.22 -21.42
CA MET A 264 -19.23 -7.98 -21.84
C MET A 264 -18.82 -6.79 -20.97
N ALA A 265 -18.80 -6.94 -19.65
CA ALA A 265 -18.37 -5.86 -18.77
C ALA A 265 -16.87 -5.50 -18.93
N TYR A 266 -16.04 -6.44 -19.38
CA TYR A 266 -14.64 -6.18 -19.70
C TYR A 266 -14.51 -5.39 -21.00
N GLU A 267 -15.24 -5.79 -22.04
CA GLU A 267 -15.26 -5.13 -23.34
C GLU A 267 -15.85 -3.72 -23.23
N ASP A 268 -16.96 -3.54 -22.52
CA ASP A 268 -17.55 -2.23 -22.23
C ASP A 268 -16.53 -1.30 -21.52
N ALA A 269 -15.73 -1.85 -20.60
CA ALA A 269 -14.71 -1.09 -19.89
C ALA A 269 -13.47 -0.78 -20.74
N LEU A 270 -13.22 -1.56 -21.80
CA LEU A 270 -12.12 -1.32 -22.74
C LEU A 270 -12.48 -0.24 -23.77
N GLU A 271 -13.76 -0.11 -24.11
CA GLU A 271 -14.27 0.91 -25.04
C GLU A 271 -14.53 2.28 -24.41
N THR A 272 -14.57 2.36 -23.07
CA THR A 272 -14.83 3.59 -22.29
C THR A 272 -13.58 4.46 -22.15
#